data_AF-E1IFC2-F1
#
_entry.id   AF-E1IFC2-F1
#
_cell.length_a   1.000
_cell.length_b   1.000
_cell.length_c   1.000
_cell.angle_alpha   90.00
_cell.angle_beta   90.00
_cell.angle_gamma   90.00
#
_symmetry.space_group_name_H-M   'P 1'
#
loop_
_entity.id
_entity.type
_entity.pdbx_description
1 polymer ?
#
loop_
_entity_poly.entity_id
_entity_poly.type
_entity_poly.pdbx_seq_one_letter_code
_entity_poly.pdbx_strand_id
1 'polypeptide(L)' 'MIGNYMADLMVENQLIIELKSTRTLAPEHIAQILGYLKSTRMQHGILINFGSYKFEIKKYIFTA' A
#
# COMPACT_ATOMS: atom_id res chain seq x y z
N MET A 1 11.96 12.99 -4.34
CA MET A 1 11.14 11.97 -5.01
C MET A 1 11.99 10.71 -5.06
N ILE A 2 11.80 9.73 -4.16
CA ILE A 2 12.55 8.47 -4.21
C ILE A 2 11.78 7.55 -5.16
N GLY A 3 12.29 7.41 -6.39
CA GLY A 3 11.83 6.46 -7.41
C GLY A 3 10.47 6.79 -8.03
N ASN A 4 10.32 6.52 -9.33
CA ASN A 4 9.06 6.61 -10.07
C ASN A 4 8.09 5.48 -9.68
N TYR A 5 7.83 5.33 -8.38
CA TYR A 5 6.89 4.37 -7.84
C TYR A 5 5.55 5.09 -7.73
N MET A 6 4.69 4.86 -8.73
CA MET A 6 3.31 5.31 -8.70
C MET A 6 2.49 4.25 -7.98
N ALA A 7 1.64 4.67 -7.05
CA ALA A 7 0.67 3.77 -6.45
C ALA A 7 -0.31 3.27 -7.51
N ASP A 8 -0.81 2.04 -7.36
CA ASP A 8 -1.79 1.47 -8.30
C ASP A 8 -3.06 2.32 -8.36
N LEU A 9 -3.53 2.80 -7.20
CA LEU A 9 -4.62 3.76 -7.10
C LEU A 9 -4.36 4.79 -6.00
N MET A 10 -4.63 6.06 -6.32
CA MET A 10 -4.75 7.14 -5.35
C MET A 10 -6.14 7.75 -5.45
N VAL A 11 -6.88 7.77 -4.34
CA VAL A 11 -8.24 8.31 -4.27
C VAL A 11 -8.21 9.63 -3.52
N GLU A 12 -8.62 10.70 -4.20
CA GLU A 12 -8.81 12.05 -3.66
C GLU A 12 -7.62 12.59 -2.82
N ASN A 13 -6.40 12.14 -3.09
CA ASN A 13 -5.21 12.44 -2.27
C ASN A 13 -5.39 12.11 -0.77
N GLN A 14 -6.31 11.19 -0.43
CA GLN A 14 -6.60 10.78 0.95
C GLN A 14 -6.31 9.29 1.21
N LEU A 15 -6.45 8.44 0.18
CA LEU A 15 -6.26 7.00 0.28
C LEU A 15 -5.32 6.49 -0.81
N ILE A 16 -4.36 5.67 -0.41
CA ILE A 16 -3.51 4.88 -1.31
C ILE A 16 -3.99 3.43 -1.31
N ILE A 17 -4.10 2.82 -2.48
CA ILE A 17 -4.37 1.39 -2.62
C ILE A 17 -3.26 0.74 -3.45
N GLU A 18 -2.71 -0.34 -2.90
CA GLU A 18 -1.70 -1.20 -3.54
C GLU A 18 -2.27 -2.59 -3.76
N LEU A 19 -2.09 -3.12 -4.96
CA LEU A 19 -2.52 -4.45 -5.37
C LEU A 19 -1.30 -5.36 -5.50
N LYS A 20 -1.42 -6.58 -5.00
CA LYS A 20 -0.40 -7.63 -5.13
C LYS A 20 -1.04 -8.92 -5.64
N SER A 21 -0.24 -9.73 -6.32
CA SER A 21 -0.60 -11.07 -6.77
C SER A 21 0.50 -12.04 -6.37
N THR A 22 0.67 -12.24 -5.06
CA THR A 22 1.71 -13.10 -4.47
C THR A 22 1.09 -14.18 -3.59
N ARG A 23 1.76 -15.34 -3.47
CA ARG A 23 1.34 -16.41 -2.54
C ARG A 23 1.29 -15.94 -1.09
N THR A 24 2.21 -15.04 -0.70
CA THR A 24 2.30 -14.49 0.65
C THR A 24 2.76 -13.03 0.57
N LEU A 25 2.11 -12.15 1.35
CA LEU A 25 2.59 -10.78 1.52
C LEU A 25 3.92 -10.77 2.28
N ALA A 26 4.94 -10.15 1.69
CA ALA A 26 6.26 -9.99 2.27
C ALA A 26 6.45 -8.60 2.92
N PRO A 27 7.40 -8.44 3.86
CA PRO A 27 7.64 -7.17 4.57
C PRO A 27 7.90 -5.98 3.64
N GLU A 28 8.52 -6.20 2.47
CA GLU A 28 8.77 -5.18 1.47
C GLU A 28 7.49 -4.56 0.89
N HIS A 29 6.40 -5.33 0.75
CA HIS A 29 5.11 -4.78 0.31
C HIS A 29 4.52 -3.82 1.35
N ILE A 30 4.77 -4.11 2.62
CA ILE A 30 4.35 -3.25 3.74
C ILE A 30 5.23 -2.00 3.79
N ALA A 31 6.55 -2.17 3.66
CA ALA A 31 7.49 -1.05 3.61
C ALA A 31 7.18 -0.09 2.46
N GLN A 32 6.76 -0.62 1.30
CA GLN A 32 6.37 0.17 0.14
C GLN A 32 5.18 1.09 0.47
N ILE A 33 4.06 0.55 0.99
CA ILE A 33 2.88 1.36 1.30
C ILE A 33 3.17 2.37 2.42
N LEU A 34 3.94 2.01 3.44
CA LEU A 34 4.36 2.94 4.50
C LEU A 34 5.27 4.06 3.97
N GLY A 35 6.16 3.73 3.03
CA GLY A 35 7.01 4.70 2.34
C GLY A 35 6.18 5.73 1.59
N TYR A 36 5.12 5.30 0.89
CA TYR A 36 4.19 6.22 0.26
C TYR A 36 3.48 7.11 1.26
N LEU A 37 2.80 6.55 2.27
CA LEU A 37 2.08 7.33 3.28
C LEU A 37 2.98 8.41 3.91
N LYS A 38 4.22 8.06 4.25
CA LYS A 38 5.21 8.99 4.79
C LYS A 38 5.60 10.09 3.79
N SER A 39 5.88 9.71 2.53
CA SER A 39 6.34 10.67 1.51
C SER A 39 5.24 11.59 0.99
N THR A 40 4.00 11.13 0.93
CA THR A 40 2.83 11.90 0.47
C THR A 40 2.13 12.62 1.62
N ARG A 41 2.51 12.35 2.88
CA ARG A 41 1.82 12.81 4.11
C ARG A 41 0.35 12.37 4.16
N MET A 42 0.02 11.25 3.52
CA MET A 42 -1.31 10.67 3.55
C MET A 42 -1.46 9.74 4.76
N GLN A 43 -2.66 9.65 5.30
CA GLN A 43 -2.92 8.88 6.52
C GLN A 43 -3.38 7.45 6.23
N HIS A 44 -4.05 7.20 5.10
CA HIS A 44 -4.72 5.93 4.86
C HIS A 44 -4.12 5.16 3.68
N GLY A 45 -3.79 3.90 3.94
CA GLY A 45 -3.32 2.95 2.93
C GLY A 45 -4.05 1.62 3.01
N ILE A 46 -4.34 1.01 1.87
CA ILE A 46 -4.87 -0.35 1.76
C ILE A 46 -3.92 -1.18 0.89
N LEU A 47 -3.57 -2.36 1.37
CA LEU A 47 -2.83 -3.38 0.63
C LEU A 47 -3.75 -4.58 0.39
N ILE A 48 -4.01 -4.89 -0.88
CA ILE A 48 -4.88 -5.99 -1.31
C ILE A 48 -4.03 -7.05 -2.00
N ASN A 49 -4.13 -8.32 -1.59
CA ASN A 49 -3.47 -9.43 -2.25
C ASN A 49 -4.49 -10.39 -2.86
N PHE A 50 -4.42 -10.55 -4.19
CA PHE A 50 -5.24 -11.46 -4.98
C PHE A 50 -4.55 -12.80 -5.29
N GLY A 51 -3.25 -12.93 -4.98
CA GLY A 51 -2.45 -14.10 -5.36
C GLY A 51 -2.31 -15.18 -4.29
N SER A 52 -2.86 -14.96 -3.09
CA SER A 52 -2.84 -15.97 -2.03
C SER A 52 -4.08 -16.85 -2.09
N TYR A 53 -4.03 -18.00 -1.40
CA TYR A 53 -5.13 -18.96 -1.37
C TYR A 53 -6.43 -18.39 -0.80
N LYS A 54 -6.33 -17.35 0.05
CA LYS A 54 -7.45 -16.60 0.59
C LYS A 54 -7.26 -15.14 0.24
N PHE A 55 -8.33 -14.46 -0.16
CA PHE A 55 -8.29 -13.02 -0.36
C PHE A 55 -7.82 -12.29 0.90
N GLU A 56 -6.81 -11.43 0.76
CA GLU A 56 -6.21 -10.69 1.88
C GLU A 56 -6.32 -9.19 1.64
N ILE A 57 -6.79 -8.48 2.67
CA ILE A 57 -6.78 -7.02 2.75
C ILE A 57 -6.12 -6.61 4.05
N LYS A 58 -5.20 -5.64 3.98
CA LYS A 58 -4.62 -4.97 5.15
C LYS A 58 -4.82 -3.46 5.04
N LYS A 59 -5.37 -2.85 6.09
CA LYS A 59 -5.49 -1.39 6.22
C LYS A 59 -4.39 -0.87 7.13
N TYR A 60 -3.75 0.20 6.69
CA TYR A 60 -2.72 0.92 7.43
C TYR A 60 -3.20 2.34 7.73
N ILE A 61 -2.89 2.80 8.94
CA ILE A 61 -3.13 4.17 9.38
C ILE A 61 -1.77 4.74 9.79
N PHE A 62 -1.34 5.78 9.09
CA PHE A 62 -0.14 6.54 9.41
C PHE A 62 -0.55 7.78 10.21
N THR A 63 -0.17 7.80 11.48
CA THR A 63 -0.33 8.96 12.37
C THR A 63 1.05 9.55 12.60
N ALA A 64 1.20 10.85 12.36
CA ALA A 64 2.43 11.59 12.58
C ALA A 64 2.69 11.84 14.08
#